data_AF-A0A485AS63-F1
#
_entry.id   AF-A0A485AS63-F1
#
_cell.length_a   1.000
_cell.length_b   1.000
_cell.length_c   1.000
_cell.angle_alpha   90.00
_cell.angle_beta   90.00
_cell.angle_gamma   90.00
#
_symmetry.space_group_name_H-M   'P 1'
#
loop_
_entity.id
_entity.type
_entity.pdbx_description
1 polymer ?
#
loop_
_entity_poly.entity_id
_entity_poly.type
_entity_poly.pdbx_seq_one_letter_code
_entity_poly.pdbx_strand_id
1 'polypeptide(L)'
;MGDAARLFPPGVVSPFVNDDFGDVFGFFFAISGDSFSNPELVRYAEQLRRELVLVPGVGKVAIGGAIPQQINIDISLPKMGGPRHYP
;
A
#
# COMPACT_ATOMS: atom_id res chain seq x y z
N MET A 1 -6.73 -23.30 -8.87
CA MET A 1 -5.61 -22.32 -8.93
C MET A 1 -4.44 -22.82 -9.76
N GLY A 2 -4.02 -24.09 -9.61
CA GLY A 2 -2.85 -24.63 -10.34
C GLY A 2 -2.97 -24.76 -11.87
N ASP A 3 -4.18 -24.94 -12.42
CA ASP A 3 -4.32 -25.17 -13.87
C ASP A 3 -4.26 -23.88 -14.71
N ALA A 4 -4.77 -22.76 -14.19
CA ALA A 4 -4.71 -21.46 -14.87
C ALA A 4 -3.30 -20.87 -14.84
N ALA A 5 -2.54 -21.10 -13.76
CA ALA A 5 -1.16 -20.61 -13.62
C ALA A 5 -0.21 -21.14 -14.69
N ARG A 6 -0.49 -22.33 -15.26
CA ARG A 6 0.31 -22.95 -16.33
C ARG A 6 0.22 -22.23 -17.68
N LEU A 7 -0.76 -21.35 -17.85
CA LEU A 7 -0.98 -20.57 -19.07
C LEU A 7 -0.28 -19.20 -19.01
N PHE A 8 0.33 -18.84 -17.89
CA PHE A 8 0.96 -17.53 -17.73
C PHE A 8 2.40 -17.49 -18.25
N PRO A 9 2.84 -16.34 -18.82
CA PRO A 9 4.23 -16.11 -19.14
C PRO A 9 5.15 -16.27 -17.92
N PRO A 10 6.44 -16.61 -18.14
CA PRO A 10 7.43 -16.66 -17.07
C PRO A 10 7.59 -15.28 -16.41
N GLY A 11 7.71 -15.27 -15.08
CA GLY A 11 7.86 -14.06 -14.27
C GLY A 11 6.53 -13.47 -13.76
N VAL A 12 5.38 -14.05 -14.11
CA VAL A 12 4.08 -13.62 -13.60
C VAL A 12 3.82 -14.19 -12.20
N VAL A 13 3.25 -13.35 -11.33
CA VAL A 13 2.79 -13.74 -10.00
C VAL A 13 1.67 -14.77 -10.10
N SER A 14 1.70 -15.78 -9.22
CA SER A 14 0.66 -16.81 -9.19
C SER A 14 -0.73 -16.19 -8.99
N PRO A 15 -1.75 -16.65 -9.72
CA PRO A 15 -3.10 -16.13 -9.56
C PRO A 15 -3.60 -16.39 -8.14
N PHE A 16 -4.23 -15.39 -7.55
CA PHE A 16 -4.86 -15.48 -6.23
C PHE A 16 -6.38 -15.29 -6.38
N VAL A 17 -7.14 -15.86 -5.45
CA VAL A 17 -8.59 -15.63 -5.36
C VAL A 17 -8.82 -14.31 -4.65
N ASN A 18 -9.63 -13.45 -5.25
CA ASN A 18 -10.18 -12.28 -4.58
C ASN A 18 -11.55 -12.66 -4.00
N ASP A 19 -11.62 -12.92 -2.69
CA ASP A 19 -12.85 -13.22 -1.94
C ASP A 19 -13.66 -11.97 -1.61
N ASP A 20 -13.03 -10.80 -1.65
CA ASP A 20 -13.61 -9.50 -1.32
C ASP A 20 -14.43 -8.85 -2.46
N PHE A 21 -14.50 -9.46 -3.65
CA PHE A 21 -15.13 -8.85 -4.84
C PHE A 21 -16.63 -8.51 -4.64
N GLY A 22 -17.31 -9.17 -3.71
CA GLY A 22 -18.72 -8.95 -3.39
C GLY A 22 -19.00 -7.97 -2.26
N ASP A 23 -17.96 -7.36 -1.66
CA ASP A 23 -18.14 -6.53 -0.47
C ASP A 23 -18.90 -5.23 -0.78
N VAL A 24 -19.98 -5.00 -0.04
CA VAL A 24 -20.74 -3.76 -0.08
C VAL A 24 -20.43 -2.94 1.17
N PHE A 25 -19.87 -1.75 0.97
CA PHE A 25 -19.58 -0.81 2.05
C PHE A 25 -20.79 0.10 2.30
N GLY A 26 -21.38 0.02 3.50
CA GLY A 26 -22.53 0.84 3.88
C GLY A 26 -22.17 2.27 4.32
N PHE A 27 -20.92 2.52 4.69
CA PHE A 27 -20.45 3.81 5.20
C PHE A 27 -19.11 4.18 4.56
N PHE A 28 -18.97 5.46 4.24
CA PHE A 28 -17.73 6.06 3.74
C PHE A 28 -17.41 7.31 4.55
N PHE A 29 -16.17 7.40 5.02
CA PHE A 29 -15.68 8.53 5.78
C PHE A 29 -14.46 9.15 5.08
N ALA A 30 -14.42 10.48 5.04
CA ALA A 30 -13.25 11.23 4.64
C ALA A 30 -12.53 11.74 5.89
N ILE A 31 -11.22 11.53 5.97
CA ILE A 31 -10.37 12.00 7.06
C ILE A 31 -9.46 13.09 6.50
N SER A 32 -9.48 14.26 7.11
CA SER A 32 -8.69 15.43 6.69
C SER A 32 -8.15 16.19 7.90
N GLY A 33 -7.00 16.84 7.75
CA GLY A 33 -6.45 17.75 8.76
C GLY A 33 -5.34 18.62 8.16
N ASP A 34 -5.51 19.93 8.22
CA ASP A 34 -4.63 20.90 7.53
C ASP A 34 -3.17 20.87 8.01
N SER A 35 -2.94 20.44 9.26
CA SER A 35 -1.62 20.33 9.87
C SER A 35 -1.12 18.90 10.00
N PHE A 36 -1.74 17.94 9.30
CA PHE A 36 -1.38 16.53 9.36
C PHE A 36 -0.80 16.06 8.02
N SER A 37 0.31 15.33 8.10
CA SER A 37 0.86 14.60 6.97
C SER A 37 0.00 13.36 6.64
N ASN A 38 0.04 12.89 5.39
CA ASN A 38 -0.67 11.66 5.00
C ASN A 38 -0.36 10.45 5.91
N PRO A 39 0.91 10.18 6.29
CA PRO A 39 1.21 9.11 7.25
C PRO A 39 0.55 9.27 8.61
N GLU A 40 0.38 10.51 9.10
CA GLU A 40 -0.32 10.76 10.37
C GLU A 40 -1.82 10.50 10.23
N LEU A 41 -2.44 10.96 9.13
CA LEU A 41 -3.84 10.68 8.85
C LEU A 41 -4.09 9.17 8.70
N VAL A 42 -3.19 8.44 8.04
CA VAL A 42 -3.27 6.97 7.93
C VAL A 42 -3.13 6.30 9.29
N ARG A 43 -2.20 6.75 10.15
CA ARG A 43 -2.07 6.22 11.52
C ARG A 43 -3.34 6.44 12.35
N TYR A 44 -3.97 7.59 12.17
CA TYR A 44 -5.25 7.88 12.82
C TYR A 44 -6.39 7.00 12.27
N ALA A 45 -6.48 6.84 10.95
CA ALA A 45 -7.43 5.92 10.31
C ALA A 45 -7.25 4.48 10.80
N GLU A 46 -6.01 4.06 11.01
CA GLU A 46 -5.67 2.75 11.57
C GLU A 46 -6.15 2.58 13.02
N GLN A 47 -6.12 3.65 13.82
CA GLN A 47 -6.72 3.62 15.15
C GLN A 47 -8.24 3.46 15.08
N LEU A 48 -8.91 4.28 14.26
CA LEU A 48 -10.35 4.18 14.06
C LEU A 48 -10.76 2.78 13.59
N ARG A 49 -10.00 2.19 12.65
CA ARG A 49 -10.24 0.82 12.19
C ARG A 49 -10.24 -0.19 13.33
N ARG A 50 -9.26 -0.11 14.24
CA ARG A 50 -9.17 -1.02 15.39
C ARG A 50 -10.37 -0.93 16.31
N GLU A 51 -10.94 0.26 16.47
CA GLU A 51 -12.12 0.48 17.30
C GLU A 51 -13.41 0.06 16.57
N LEU A 52 -13.56 0.40 15.29
CA LEU A 52 -14.75 0.12 14.49
C LEU A 52 -14.96 -1.37 14.25
N VAL A 53 -13.90 -2.16 14.08
CA VAL A 53 -14.00 -3.63 13.91
C VAL A 53 -14.60 -4.31 15.15
N LEU A 54 -14.56 -3.67 16.33
CA LEU A 54 -15.16 -4.21 17.55
C LEU A 54 -16.67 -3.90 17.68
N VAL A 55 -17.21 -3.03 16.82
CA VAL A 55 -18.62 -2.62 16.88
C VAL A 55 -19.50 -3.75 16.34
N PRO A 56 -20.55 -4.17 17.08
CA PRO A 56 -21.49 -5.19 16.60
C PRO A 56 -22.07 -4.83 15.23
N GLY A 57 -21.99 -5.77 14.28
CA GLY A 57 -22.48 -5.58 12.91
C GLY A 57 -21.46 -5.01 11.93
N VAL A 58 -20.25 -4.64 12.38
CA VAL A 58 -19.17 -4.25 11.47
C VAL A 58 -18.39 -5.50 11.04
N GLY A 59 -18.60 -5.91 9.78
CA GLY A 59 -17.88 -7.06 9.20
C GLY A 59 -16.50 -6.71 8.65
N LYS A 60 -16.33 -5.49 8.10
CA LYS A 60 -15.09 -5.05 7.46
C LYS A 60 -14.91 -3.54 7.54
N VAL A 61 -13.67 -3.11 7.73
CA VAL A 61 -13.27 -1.71 7.65
C VAL A 61 -12.01 -1.61 6.79
N ALA A 62 -12.09 -0.86 5.69
CA ALA A 62 -10.99 -0.65 4.76
C ALA A 62 -10.49 0.80 4.83
N ILE A 63 -9.17 0.98 4.75
CA ILE A 63 -8.54 2.31 4.71
C ILE A 63 -8.02 2.51 3.29
N GLY A 64 -8.48 3.59 2.65
CA GLY A 64 -8.00 4.05 1.34
C GLY A 64 -7.18 5.33 1.45
N GLY A 65 -6.49 5.70 0.37
CA GLY A 65 -5.78 6.98 0.28
C GLY A 65 -4.43 7.04 1.00
N ALA A 66 -3.91 5.90 1.47
CA ALA A 66 -2.54 5.82 1.97
C ALA A 66 -1.54 6.00 0.81
N ILE A 67 -0.67 7.00 0.93
CA ILE A 67 0.38 7.23 -0.06
C ILE A 67 1.57 6.34 0.32
N PRO A 68 2.01 5.43 -0.58
CA PRO A 68 3.14 4.56 -0.29
C PRO A 68 4.41 5.38 -0.06
N GLN A 69 5.13 5.08 1.04
CA GLN A 69 6.40 5.74 1.31
C GLN A 69 7.44 5.28 0.30
N GLN A 70 7.99 6.22 -0.48
CA GLN A 70 9.08 5.96 -1.40
C GLN A 70 10.39 6.47 -0.81
N ILE A 71 11.37 5.59 -0.69
CA ILE A 71 12.76 5.99 -0.45
C ILE A 71 13.37 6.23 -1.82
N ASN A 72 13.61 7.49 -2.18
CA ASN A 72 14.32 7.81 -3.40
C ASN A 72 15.83 7.85 -3.11
N ILE A 73 16.61 7.05 -3.84
CA ILE A 73 18.06 7.00 -3.72
C ILE A 73 18.63 7.68 -4.96
N ASP A 74 18.93 8.98 -4.85
CA ASP A 74 19.55 9.73 -5.93
C ASP A 74 21.07 9.55 -5.89
N ILE A 75 21.60 8.76 -6.83
CA ILE A 75 23.03 8.52 -6.96
C ILE A 75 23.67 9.63 -7.80
N SER A 76 24.58 10.39 -7.19
CA SER A 76 25.39 11.37 -7.92
C SER A 76 26.53 10.68 -8.69
N LEU A 77 26.40 10.57 -10.01
CA LEU A 77 27.41 9.99 -10.91
C LEU A 77 28.85 10.55 -10.70
N PRO A 78 29.06 11.86 -10.47
CA PRO A 78 30.40 12.42 -10.24
C PRO A 78 31.06 11.96 -8.94
N LYS A 79 30.27 11.55 -7.94
CA LYS A 79 30.76 11.03 -6.65
C LYS A 79 31.03 9.53 -6.68
N MET A 80 30.52 8.83 -7.70
CA MET A 80 30.70 7.39 -7.91
C MET A 80 31.95 7.08 -8.76
N GLY A 81 32.48 8.07 -9.49
CA GLY A 81 33.78 7.97 -10.14
C GLY A 81 34.91 8.06 -9.12
N GLY A 82 35.43 6.91 -8.68
CA GLY A 82 36.67 6.84 -7.91
C GLY A 82 37.82 7.61 -8.59
N PRO A 83 38.87 7.99 -7.84
CA PRO A 83 39.95 8.84 -8.35
C PRO A 83 40.48 8.29 -9.67
N ARG A 84 40.37 9.08 -10.74
CA ARG A 84 40.91 8.72 -12.05
C ARG A 84 42.44 8.73 -11.95
N HIS A 85 43.04 7.56 -11.76
CA HIS A 85 44.46 7.38 -12.04
C HIS A 85 44.66 7.48 -13.55
N TYR A 86 45.37 8.51 -14.00
CA TYR A 86 45.92 8.62 -15.34
C TYR A 86 47.40 8.19 -15.28
N PRO A 87 47.90 7.40 -16.25
CA PRO A 87 49.29 6.92 -16.27
C PRO A 87 50.32 8.05 -16.44
#